data_AF-A0A9D1K1A6-F1
#
_entry.id   AF-A0A9D1K1A6-F1
#
_cell.length_a   1.000
_cell.length_b   1.000
_cell.length_c   1.000
_cell.angle_alpha   90.00
_cell.angle_beta   90.00
_cell.angle_gamma   90.00
#
_symmetry.space_group_name_H-M   'P 1'
#
loop_
_entity.id
_entity.type
_entity.pdbx_description
1 polymer ?
#
loop_
_entity_poly.entity_id
_entity_poly.type
_entity_poly.pdbx_seq_one_letter_code
_entity_poly.pdbx_strand_id
1 'polypeptide(L)'
;AEAFEAFVKENSPPLQNRPEIFGRQFLLDSRDEPVGEEERMLLAASFVTAEEAAKKARELGGTAFPAHVDRDSYSLIASLGAIPPEPDFHTAEISPQGDPRALLRINPELMGKLLLMDSDAHYLENMPDPAAWLELPENTPQALIAVLNGELPARWYHPGWGEGGRCAPE
;
A
#
# COMPACT_ATOMS: atom_id res chain seq x y z
N ALA A 1 12.42 -5.42 5.41
CA ALA A 1 11.14 -6.00 5.86
C ALA A 1 11.19 -6.29 7.36
N GLU A 2 12.03 -7.22 7.83
CA GLU A 2 12.13 -7.62 9.25
C GLU A 2 12.32 -6.45 10.24
N ALA A 3 13.16 -5.47 9.90
CA ALA A 3 13.36 -4.29 10.74
C ALA A 3 12.11 -3.39 10.85
N PHE A 4 11.29 -3.31 9.80
CA PHE A 4 10.04 -2.57 9.82
C PHE A 4 8.99 -3.31 10.65
N GLU A 5 8.94 -4.64 10.50
CA GLU A 5 8.10 -5.51 11.32
C GLU A 5 8.45 -5.38 12.81
N ALA A 6 9.73 -5.39 13.18
CA ALA A 6 10.17 -5.18 14.56
C ALA A 6 9.69 -3.83 15.11
N PHE A 7 9.81 -2.75 14.32
CA PHE A 7 9.31 -1.43 14.68
C PHE A 7 7.79 -1.43 14.94
N VAL A 8 6.99 -2.03 14.05
CA VAL A 8 5.53 -2.12 14.26
C VAL A 8 5.22 -2.93 15.51
N LYS A 9 5.92 -4.05 15.73
CA LYS A 9 5.74 -4.94 16.89
C LYS A 9 6.04 -4.23 18.21
N GLU A 10 7.12 -3.47 18.29
CA GLU A 10 7.49 -2.67 19.46
C GLU A 10 6.46 -1.57 19.77
N ASN A 11 5.75 -1.09 18.75
CA ASN A 11 4.73 -0.04 18.85
C ASN A 11 3.31 -0.60 18.76
N SER A 12 3.10 -1.86 19.13
CA SER A 12 1.77 -2.50 19.14
C SER A 12 1.28 -2.76 20.57
N PRO A 13 -0.04 -2.75 20.81
CA PRO A 13 -0.56 -3.05 22.13
C PRO A 13 -0.23 -4.50 22.52
N PRO A 14 0.08 -4.79 23.80
CA PRO A 14 0.43 -6.12 24.27
C PRO A 14 -0.84 -6.98 24.47
N LEU A 15 -1.62 -7.17 23.41
CA LEU A 15 -2.85 -7.95 23.40
C LEU A 15 -2.57 -9.36 22.87
N GLN A 16 -3.10 -10.36 23.56
CA GLN A 16 -3.09 -11.74 23.07
C GLN A 16 -4.28 -11.98 22.13
N ASN A 17 -4.04 -12.76 21.09
CA ASN A 17 -5.09 -13.24 20.21
C ASN A 17 -6.04 -14.17 20.97
N ARG A 18 -7.30 -14.21 20.51
CA ARG A 18 -8.32 -15.15 20.97
C ARG A 18 -8.73 -16.03 19.78
N PRO A 19 -8.05 -17.16 19.54
CA PRO A 19 -8.23 -17.96 18.33
C PRO A 19 -9.68 -18.43 18.11
N GLU A 20 -10.43 -18.60 19.19
CA GLU A 20 -11.84 -18.99 19.17
C GLU A 20 -12.79 -17.89 18.72
N ILE A 21 -12.34 -16.62 18.72
CA ILE A 21 -13.12 -15.46 18.25
C ILE A 21 -12.59 -14.93 16.92
N PHE A 22 -11.27 -14.71 16.83
CA PHE A 22 -10.66 -14.01 15.70
C PHE A 22 -9.98 -14.96 14.70
N GLY A 23 -9.97 -16.26 14.98
CA GLY A 23 -9.26 -17.25 14.19
C GLY A 23 -7.80 -17.44 14.61
N ARG A 24 -7.23 -18.57 14.21
CA ARG A 24 -5.81 -18.89 14.43
C ARG A 24 -4.93 -18.07 13.48
N GLN A 25 -3.76 -17.66 13.96
CA GLN A 25 -2.79 -16.88 13.19
C GLN A 25 -1.54 -17.73 13.03
N PHE A 26 -1.41 -18.42 11.90
CA PHE A 26 -0.32 -19.36 11.69
C PHE A 26 0.97 -18.68 11.24
N LEU A 27 2.10 -19.19 11.73
CA LEU A 27 3.41 -18.99 11.12
C LEU A 27 3.63 -20.15 10.14
N LEU A 28 3.92 -19.85 8.88
CA LEU A 28 4.08 -20.84 7.82
C LEU A 28 5.54 -20.90 7.36
N ASP A 29 6.02 -22.08 6.96
CA ASP A 29 7.30 -22.23 6.25
C ASP A 29 7.16 -21.95 4.73
N SER A 30 8.26 -22.11 3.99
CA SER A 30 8.27 -21.89 2.53
C SER A 30 7.48 -22.93 1.71
N ARG A 31 6.86 -23.92 2.36
CA ARG A 31 6.00 -24.94 1.75
C ARG A 31 4.56 -24.80 2.23
N ASP A 32 4.21 -23.66 2.82
CA ASP A 32 2.90 -23.37 3.42
C ASP A 32 2.54 -24.29 4.59
N GLU A 33 3.53 -24.95 5.21
CA GLU A 33 3.29 -25.82 6.37
C GLU A 33 3.31 -25.01 7.68
N PRO A 34 2.33 -25.21 8.59
CA PRO A 34 2.33 -24.55 9.89
C PRO A 34 3.54 -24.94 10.74
N VAL A 35 4.35 -23.95 11.12
CA VAL A 35 5.51 -24.11 12.01
C VAL A 35 5.30 -23.48 13.40
N GLY A 36 4.20 -22.74 13.58
CA GLY A 36 3.83 -22.14 14.85
C GLY A 36 2.58 -21.28 14.74
N GLU A 37 2.27 -20.56 15.82
CA GLU A 37 1.20 -19.56 15.86
C GLU A 37 1.71 -18.25 16.45
N GLU A 38 1.19 -17.13 15.93
CA GLU A 38 1.40 -15.80 16.49
C GLU A 38 0.41 -15.58 17.63
N GLU A 39 0.94 -15.43 18.85
CA GLU A 39 0.13 -15.24 20.06
C GLU A 39 -0.42 -13.82 20.20
N ARG A 40 0.19 -12.81 19.57
CA ARG A 40 -0.28 -11.42 19.64
C ARG A 40 -1.47 -11.18 18.75
N MET A 41 -2.38 -10.30 19.13
CA MET A 41 -3.53 -9.94 18.30
C MET A 41 -3.11 -9.07 17.10
N LEU A 42 -2.96 -9.65 15.91
CA LEU A 42 -2.52 -8.92 14.70
C LEU A 42 -3.60 -7.99 14.13
N LEU A 43 -4.87 -8.22 14.49
CA LEU A 43 -5.99 -7.36 14.08
C LEU A 43 -6.02 -6.01 14.82
N ALA A 44 -5.34 -5.91 15.96
CA ALA A 44 -5.33 -4.68 16.75
C ALA A 44 -4.49 -3.61 16.04
N ALA A 45 -5.01 -2.38 15.99
CA ALA A 45 -4.24 -1.25 15.47
C ALA A 45 -2.99 -1.01 16.31
N SER A 46 -1.85 -0.81 15.64
CA SER A 46 -0.63 -0.35 16.28
C SER A 46 -0.74 1.13 16.68
N PHE A 47 0.20 1.61 17.50
CA PHE A 47 0.36 3.04 17.81
C PHE A 47 1.11 3.82 16.73
N VAL A 48 1.54 3.15 15.65
CA VAL A 48 2.27 3.77 14.54
C VAL A 48 1.29 4.56 13.67
N THR A 49 1.57 5.86 13.52
CA THR A 49 0.83 6.73 12.61
C THR A 49 1.20 6.48 11.15
N ALA A 50 0.35 6.89 10.20
CA ALA A 50 0.66 6.79 8.77
C ALA A 50 1.96 7.54 8.40
N GLU A 51 2.23 8.67 9.08
CA GLU A 51 3.45 9.46 8.89
C GLU A 51 4.69 8.69 9.36
N GLU A 52 4.66 8.13 10.57
CA GLU A 52 5.75 7.33 11.14
C GLU A 52 6.01 6.07 10.32
N ALA A 53 4.95 5.41 9.84
CA ALA A 53 5.06 4.26 8.96
C ALA A 53 5.83 4.61 7.68
N ALA A 54 5.44 5.68 6.98
CA ALA A 54 6.14 6.04 5.75
C ALA A 54 7.58 6.51 6.00
N LYS A 55 7.79 7.30 7.06
CA LYS A 55 9.13 7.75 7.45
C LYS A 55 10.03 6.56 7.76
N LYS A 56 9.57 5.62 8.59
CA LYS A 56 10.34 4.43 8.95
C LYS A 56 10.60 3.54 7.73
N ALA A 57 9.62 3.36 6.84
CA ALA A 57 9.80 2.60 5.60
C ALA A 57 10.93 3.19 4.76
N ARG A 58 10.97 4.52 4.58
CA ARG A 58 12.04 5.21 3.84
C ARG A 58 13.39 5.17 4.54
N GLU A 59 13.44 5.32 5.86
CA GLU A 59 14.68 5.14 6.66
C GLU A 59 15.31 3.76 6.45
N LEU A 60 14.48 2.73 6.21
CA LEU A 60 14.90 1.35 5.96
C LEU A 60 15.12 1.04 4.47
N GLY A 61 15.13 2.06 3.60
CA GLY A 61 15.35 1.92 2.16
C GLY A 61 14.14 1.38 1.38
N GLY A 62 12.94 1.47 1.96
CA GLY A 62 11.67 1.11 1.32
C GLY A 62 10.83 2.31 0.91
N THR A 63 9.56 2.05 0.64
CA THR A 63 8.53 3.05 0.34
C THR A 63 7.25 2.70 1.08
N ALA A 64 6.36 3.68 1.24
CA ALA A 64 4.99 3.48 1.68
C ALA A 64 4.10 4.51 1.01
N PHE A 65 2.91 4.09 0.60
CA PHE A 65 1.90 4.94 0.00
C PHE A 65 0.52 4.42 0.42
N PRO A 66 -0.52 5.29 0.44
CA PRO A 66 -1.86 4.86 0.81
C PRO A 66 -2.43 3.92 -0.26
N ALA A 67 -2.87 2.75 0.20
CA ALA A 67 -3.54 1.75 -0.62
C ALA A 67 -5.01 2.12 -0.86
N HIS A 68 -5.56 1.71 -2.02
CA HIS A 68 -6.97 1.76 -2.41
C HIS A 68 -7.74 2.98 -1.84
N VAL A 69 -7.26 4.19 -2.13
CA VAL A 69 -7.72 5.44 -1.49
C VAL A 69 -9.18 5.78 -1.76
N ASP A 70 -9.77 5.16 -2.79
CA ASP A 70 -11.16 5.30 -3.23
C ASP A 70 -12.14 4.36 -2.51
N ARG A 71 -11.65 3.42 -1.67
CA ARG A 71 -12.54 2.58 -0.85
C ARG A 71 -13.16 3.38 0.30
N ASP A 72 -14.42 3.07 0.60
CA ASP A 72 -15.22 3.68 1.67
C ASP A 72 -14.86 3.18 3.08
N SER A 73 -14.01 2.16 3.17
CA SER A 73 -13.60 1.50 4.40
C SER A 73 -12.14 1.05 4.27
N TYR A 74 -11.43 1.05 5.41
CA TYR A 74 -10.01 0.67 5.51
C TYR A 74 -9.03 1.43 4.61
N SER A 75 -9.48 2.50 3.93
CA SER A 75 -8.61 3.44 3.22
C SER A 75 -8.17 4.57 4.14
N LEU A 76 -7.06 5.24 3.76
CA LEU A 76 -6.56 6.39 4.50
C LEU A 76 -7.59 7.54 4.51
N ILE A 77 -8.25 7.79 3.37
CA ILE A 77 -9.26 8.84 3.22
C ILE A 77 -10.51 8.52 4.03
N ALA A 78 -10.99 7.27 4.03
CA ALA A 78 -12.13 6.88 4.86
C ALA A 78 -11.84 7.00 6.37
N SER A 79 -10.59 6.78 6.77
CA SER A 79 -10.18 6.81 8.19
C SER A 79 -9.88 8.22 8.70
N LEU A 80 -9.25 9.07 7.89
CA LEU A 80 -8.76 10.40 8.29
C LEU A 80 -9.51 11.56 7.65
N GLY A 81 -10.36 11.28 6.66
CA GLY A 81 -11.10 12.26 5.87
C GLY A 81 -10.32 12.87 4.70
N ALA A 82 -9.00 12.69 4.66
CA ALA A 82 -8.11 13.19 3.60
C ALA A 82 -6.77 12.45 3.62
N ILE A 83 -5.96 12.62 2.57
CA ILE A 83 -4.54 12.24 2.61
C ILE A 83 -3.76 13.36 3.33
N PRO A 84 -3.02 13.05 4.40
CA PRO A 84 -2.24 14.05 5.12
C PRO A 84 -1.12 14.59 4.22
N PRO A 85 -0.78 15.89 4.34
CA PRO A 85 0.27 16.51 3.52
C PRO A 85 1.65 15.95 3.86
N GLU A 86 1.90 15.67 5.14
CA GLU A 86 3.05 14.91 5.60
C GLU A 86 2.63 13.43 5.70
N PRO A 87 3.44 12.49 5.18
CA PRO A 87 4.86 12.60 4.89
C PRO A 87 5.18 12.71 3.38
N ASP A 88 4.36 13.49 2.65
CA ASP A 88 4.39 13.73 1.20
C ASP A 88 4.47 12.45 0.35
N PHE A 89 3.36 11.72 0.29
CA PHE A 89 3.26 10.54 -0.55
C PHE A 89 3.36 10.91 -2.03
N HIS A 90 4.39 10.44 -2.74
CA HIS A 90 4.47 10.63 -4.20
C HIS A 90 3.48 9.74 -4.97
N THR A 91 3.15 8.59 -4.38
CA THR A 91 2.30 7.56 -4.98
C THR A 91 1.04 7.38 -4.14
N ALA A 92 -0.05 6.94 -4.76
CA ALA A 92 -1.24 6.39 -4.10
C ALA A 92 -1.78 5.25 -4.96
N GLU A 93 -2.50 4.32 -4.35
CA GLU A 93 -3.15 3.23 -5.06
C GLU A 93 -4.66 3.44 -5.10
N ILE A 94 -5.28 3.06 -6.21
CA ILE A 94 -6.72 3.06 -6.42
C ILE A 94 -7.20 1.64 -6.70
N SER A 95 -8.43 1.34 -6.32
CA SER A 95 -9.03 0.04 -6.58
C SER A 95 -9.21 -0.20 -8.09
N PRO A 96 -9.29 -1.47 -8.54
CA PRO A 96 -9.49 -1.78 -9.96
C PRO A 96 -10.77 -1.20 -10.59
N GLN A 97 -11.77 -0.89 -9.76
CA GLN A 97 -13.03 -0.28 -10.17
C GLN A 97 -13.05 1.25 -9.97
N GLY A 98 -11.97 1.83 -9.46
CA GLY A 98 -11.84 3.25 -9.19
C GLY A 98 -11.84 4.09 -10.47
N ASP A 99 -12.35 5.33 -10.36
CA ASP A 99 -12.30 6.35 -11.41
C ASP A 99 -11.40 7.51 -10.96
N PRO A 100 -10.09 7.52 -11.29
CA PRO A 100 -9.18 8.65 -11.09
C PRO A 100 -9.75 10.02 -11.42
N ARG A 101 -10.50 10.18 -12.51
CA ARG A 101 -11.04 11.51 -12.86
C ARG A 101 -12.09 11.93 -11.86
N ALA A 102 -12.97 11.02 -11.46
CA ALA A 102 -13.94 11.30 -10.41
C ALA A 102 -13.26 11.55 -9.06
N LEU A 103 -12.28 10.71 -8.72
CA LEU A 103 -11.52 10.76 -7.48
C LEU A 103 -10.75 12.08 -7.34
N LEU A 104 -10.09 12.57 -8.39
CA LEU A 104 -9.39 13.86 -8.37
C LEU A 104 -10.31 15.06 -8.13
N ARG A 105 -11.58 15.00 -8.53
CA ARG A 105 -12.55 16.08 -8.28
C ARG A 105 -12.93 16.16 -6.80
N ILE A 106 -12.98 15.02 -6.12
CA ILE A 106 -13.37 14.93 -4.71
C ILE A 106 -12.16 14.99 -3.77
N ASN A 107 -10.99 14.55 -4.23
CA ASN A 107 -9.71 14.55 -3.52
C ASN A 107 -8.61 15.22 -4.35
N PRO A 108 -8.62 16.56 -4.46
CA PRO A 108 -7.60 17.31 -5.19
C PRO A 108 -6.16 17.08 -4.70
N GLU A 109 -5.98 16.62 -3.46
CA GLU A 109 -4.68 16.28 -2.88
C GLU A 109 -3.97 15.11 -3.58
N LEU A 110 -4.70 14.31 -4.37
CA LEU A 110 -4.14 13.27 -5.23
C LEU A 110 -3.50 13.83 -6.52
N MET A 111 -3.73 15.10 -6.83
CA MET A 111 -3.20 15.73 -8.03
C MET A 111 -1.66 15.66 -8.06
N GLY A 112 -1.10 15.28 -9.21
CA GLY A 112 0.34 15.13 -9.39
C GLY A 112 0.97 13.89 -8.76
N LYS A 113 0.22 13.09 -7.98
CA LYS A 113 0.69 11.79 -7.48
C LYS A 113 0.66 10.75 -8.60
N LEU A 114 1.53 9.75 -8.48
CA LEU A 114 1.46 8.53 -9.28
C LEU A 114 0.30 7.67 -8.76
N LEU A 115 -0.70 7.40 -9.61
CA LEU A 115 -1.84 6.55 -9.24
C LEU A 115 -1.66 5.14 -9.80
N LEU A 116 -1.34 4.19 -8.91
CA LEU A 116 -1.23 2.78 -9.24
C LEU A 116 -2.55 2.04 -9.03
N MET A 117 -2.69 0.91 -9.70
CA MET A 117 -3.86 0.06 -9.59
C MET A 117 -3.39 -1.38 -9.46
N ASP A 118 -3.64 -1.95 -8.29
CA ASP A 118 -3.33 -3.34 -7.96
C ASP A 118 -4.61 -4.09 -7.62
N SER A 119 -4.56 -5.43 -7.66
CA SER A 119 -5.77 -6.25 -7.55
C SER A 119 -6.27 -6.46 -6.12
N ASP A 120 -5.40 -6.33 -5.12
CA ASP A 120 -5.68 -6.72 -3.73
C ASP A 120 -6.30 -8.14 -3.65
N ALA A 121 -5.80 -9.05 -4.49
CA ALA A 121 -6.39 -10.37 -4.70
C ALA A 121 -6.19 -11.30 -3.50
N HIS A 122 -7.30 -11.78 -2.95
CA HIS A 122 -7.34 -12.78 -1.87
C HIS A 122 -7.66 -14.21 -2.37
N TYR A 123 -7.99 -14.35 -3.64
CA TYR A 123 -8.31 -15.61 -4.31
C TYR A 123 -7.69 -15.63 -5.71
N LEU A 124 -7.38 -16.82 -6.22
CA LEU A 124 -6.68 -16.98 -7.51
C LEU A 124 -7.48 -16.40 -8.67
N GLU A 125 -8.80 -16.55 -8.67
CA GLU A 125 -9.70 -16.00 -9.68
C GLU A 125 -9.70 -14.46 -9.74
N ASN A 126 -9.21 -13.80 -8.69
CA ASN A 126 -9.11 -12.35 -8.62
C ASN A 126 -7.71 -11.85 -9.03
N MET A 127 -6.76 -12.74 -9.37
CA MET A 127 -5.45 -12.36 -9.90
C MET A 127 -5.55 -12.16 -11.42
N PRO A 128 -5.56 -10.91 -11.92
CA PRO A 128 -5.64 -10.67 -13.35
C PRO A 128 -4.34 -11.05 -14.06
N ASP A 129 -4.43 -11.36 -15.35
CA ASP A 129 -3.25 -11.49 -16.20
C ASP A 129 -2.47 -10.15 -16.22
N PRO A 130 -1.12 -10.19 -16.31
CA PRO A 130 -0.31 -8.98 -16.36
C PRO A 130 -0.67 -8.12 -17.57
N ALA A 131 -1.23 -6.94 -17.32
CA ALA A 131 -1.65 -6.00 -18.37
C ALA A 131 -1.17 -4.57 -18.13
N ALA A 132 -0.99 -4.18 -16.87
CA ALA A 132 -0.41 -2.90 -16.49
C ALA A 132 1.11 -3.04 -16.34
N TRP A 133 1.85 -1.98 -16.65
CA TRP A 133 3.31 -1.98 -16.54
C TRP A 133 3.85 -0.60 -16.20
N LEU A 134 5.02 -0.60 -15.59
CA LEU A 134 5.75 0.58 -15.23
C LEU A 134 7.15 0.52 -15.84
N GLU A 135 7.48 1.52 -16.65
CA GLU A 135 8.81 1.66 -17.26
C GLU A 135 9.78 2.19 -16.22
N LEU A 136 10.80 1.38 -15.92
CA LEU A 136 11.88 1.71 -15.00
C LEU A 136 13.19 1.92 -15.76
N PRO A 137 14.09 2.78 -15.27
CA PRO A 137 15.45 2.88 -15.80
C PRO A 137 16.21 1.55 -15.72
N GLU A 138 15.94 0.77 -14.66
CA GLU A 138 16.49 -0.56 -14.44
C GLU A 138 15.40 -1.46 -13.85
N ASN A 139 15.33 -2.73 -14.26
CA ASN A 139 14.37 -3.69 -13.70
C ASN A 139 14.87 -4.25 -12.35
N THR A 140 14.93 -3.38 -11.34
CA THR A 140 15.37 -3.71 -9.98
C THR A 140 14.37 -3.21 -8.94
N PRO A 141 14.26 -3.88 -7.77
CA PRO A 141 13.42 -3.39 -6.67
C PRO A 141 13.79 -1.97 -6.24
N GLN A 142 15.07 -1.62 -6.27
CA GLN A 142 15.55 -0.28 -5.88
C GLN A 142 15.07 0.80 -6.84
N ALA A 143 15.09 0.54 -8.16
CA ALA A 143 14.55 1.48 -9.14
C ALA A 143 13.05 1.69 -8.95
N LEU A 144 12.30 0.61 -8.66
CA LEU A 144 10.87 0.71 -8.34
C LEU A 144 10.65 1.56 -7.09
N ILE A 145 11.34 1.27 -5.98
CA ILE A 145 11.22 2.04 -4.73
C ILE A 145 11.51 3.53 -4.95
N ALA A 146 12.59 3.84 -5.69
CA ALA A 146 12.95 5.22 -6.01
C ALA A 146 11.87 5.93 -6.84
N VAL A 147 11.25 5.25 -7.81
CA VAL A 147 10.10 5.79 -8.54
C VAL A 147 8.91 6.05 -7.61
N LEU A 148 8.58 5.09 -6.74
CA LEU A 148 7.43 5.19 -5.83
C LEU A 148 7.60 6.31 -4.80
N ASN A 149 8.85 6.64 -4.44
CA ASN A 149 9.22 7.79 -3.62
C ASN A 149 9.35 9.11 -4.42
N GLY A 150 9.23 9.09 -5.75
CA GLY A 150 9.37 10.27 -6.61
C GLY A 150 10.80 10.72 -6.89
N GLU A 151 11.79 9.88 -6.55
CA GLU A 151 13.22 10.14 -6.76
C GLU A 151 13.63 9.90 -8.24
N LEU A 152 12.89 9.04 -8.94
CA LEU A 152 13.09 8.76 -10.35
C LEU A 152 11.78 8.94 -11.15
N PRO A 153 11.86 9.37 -12.42
CA PRO A 153 10.71 9.37 -13.30
C PRO A 153 10.34 7.93 -13.69
N ALA A 154 9.07 7.73 -13.98
CA ALA A 154 8.55 6.51 -14.58
C ALA A 154 7.40 6.83 -15.51
N ARG A 155 7.17 5.92 -16.46
CA ARG A 155 5.93 5.86 -17.25
C ARG A 155 5.10 4.71 -16.73
N TRP A 156 3.89 5.04 -16.31
CA TRP A 156 2.88 4.08 -15.92
C TRP A 156 1.87 3.94 -17.03
N TYR A 157 1.60 2.69 -17.41
CA TYR A 157 0.55 2.30 -18.33
C TYR A 157 -0.44 1.38 -17.61
N HIS A 158 -1.71 1.71 -17.76
CA HIS A 158 -2.80 0.81 -17.37
C HIS A 158 -3.76 0.61 -18.56
N PRO A 159 -4.22 -0.61 -18.86
CA PRO A 159 -5.07 -0.88 -20.02
C PRO A 159 -6.38 -0.07 -20.04
N GLY A 160 -6.94 0.21 -18.86
CA GLY A 160 -8.14 1.06 -18.73
C GLY A 160 -7.93 2.56 -18.93
N TRP A 161 -6.68 3.06 -18.89
CA TRP A 161 -6.36 4.49 -18.78
C TRP A 161 -5.34 5.00 -19.81
N GLY A 162 -4.61 4.10 -20.47
CA GLY A 162 -3.53 4.44 -21.38
C GLY A 162 -2.23 4.82 -20.66
N GLU A 163 -1.34 5.51 -21.38
CA GLU A 163 -0.09 6.05 -20.82
C GLU A 163 -0.34 7.37 -20.09
N GLY A 164 0.29 7.54 -18.92
CA GLY A 164 0.35 8.85 -18.26
C GLY A 164 -0.18 8.86 -16.83
N GLY A 165 0.24 7.91 -16.00
CA GLY A 165 -0.10 7.82 -14.56
C GLY A 165 0.15 9.03 -13.65
N ARG A 166 0.53 10.18 -14.21
CA ARG A 166 0.53 11.46 -13.52
C ARG A 166 -0.72 12.21 -13.94
N CYS A 167 -1.59 12.49 -12.98
CA CYS A 167 -2.77 13.30 -13.21
C CYS A 167 -2.34 14.72 -13.63
N ALA A 168 -2.43 15.02 -14.92
CA ALA A 168 -2.32 16.37 -15.45
C ALA A 168 -3.74 16.93 -15.64
N PRO A 169 -4.02 18.19 -15.25
CA PRO A 169 -5.23 18.87 -15.68
C PRO A 169 -5.15 19.10 -17.20
N GLU A 170 -6.29 19.00 -17.89
CA GLU A 170 -6.44 19.52 -19.26
C GLU A 170 -6.17 21.03 -19.33
#